data_AF-A0A535UGS1-F1
#
_entry.id   AF-A0A535UGS1-F1
#
_cell.length_a   1.000
_cell.length_b   1.000
_cell.length_c   1.000
_cell.angle_alpha   90.00
_cell.angle_beta   90.00
_cell.angle_gamma   90.00
#
_symmetry.space_group_name_H-M   'P 1'
#
loop_
_entity.id
_entity.type
_entity.pdbx_description
1 polymer ?
#
loop_
_entity_poly.entity_id
_entity_poly.type
_entity_poly.pdbx_seq_one_letter_code
_entity_poly.pdbx_strand_id
1 'polypeptide(L)'
;MLAIGDAVHRHPPTNGLGLNTSIADAFDLAWKLAMVLRGQAGKALLDTYSSERQPVGRQVVDRAMQSAGEMTAVKEALGFVPDQSEADGWAALDGLYEPGAAGDRRRAAVREALALMNYQFNAHGVDLGYRYRAGAIVPDGTPEPVPVRDPQLYYEPTTWPGAHLPHCWLDGQGRRISTLDLVTGTHFSLITGIGGEGWTAAARRATELTGVPVDVHHIGTRDGLHDCYGDWAELREMHSSGAVLVRPDRHIAWRAEQYSSGAAAGLCEAMQQLLVNVHTSRKYRYSDGVTPGRGQPSDG
;
A
#
# COMPACT_ATOMS: atom_id res chain seq x y z
N MET A 1 -17.01 0.59 15.30
CA MET A 1 -17.42 1.40 14.13
C MET A 1 -16.17 1.71 13.34
N LEU A 2 -16.20 1.52 12.03
CA LEU A 2 -15.09 1.83 11.11
C LEU A 2 -15.54 3.00 10.23
N ALA A 3 -14.66 3.96 9.96
CA ALA A 3 -14.97 5.14 9.16
C ALA A 3 -13.83 5.36 8.16
N ILE A 4 -14.18 5.85 6.96
CA ILE A 4 -13.26 6.06 5.83
C ILE A 4 -13.51 7.44 5.21
N GLY A 5 -12.56 7.92 4.40
CA GLY A 5 -12.74 9.13 3.59
C GLY A 5 -12.91 10.42 4.41
N ASP A 6 -13.71 11.36 3.90
CA ASP A 6 -13.98 12.67 4.52
C ASP A 6 -14.47 12.59 5.98
N ALA A 7 -14.99 11.44 6.42
CA ALA A 7 -15.38 11.23 7.81
C ALA A 7 -14.17 11.23 8.77
N VAL A 8 -12.96 10.94 8.28
CA VAL A 8 -11.73 10.78 9.08
C VAL A 8 -10.58 11.68 8.65
N HIS A 9 -10.61 12.26 7.44
CA HIS A 9 -9.65 13.28 7.00
C HIS A 9 -10.36 14.41 6.26
N ARG A 10 -10.23 15.65 6.76
CA ARG A 10 -10.82 16.86 6.14
C ARG A 10 -9.72 17.88 5.91
N HIS A 11 -9.59 18.34 4.68
CA HIS A 11 -8.54 19.27 4.27
C HIS A 11 -8.97 20.05 3.02
N PRO A 12 -8.27 21.13 2.64
CA PRO A 12 -8.53 21.86 1.40
C PRO A 12 -8.35 20.96 0.16
N PRO A 13 -8.91 21.35 -1.01
CA PRO A 13 -8.83 20.55 -2.23
C PRO A 13 -7.44 20.57 -2.89
N THR A 14 -6.48 21.32 -2.32
CA THR A 14 -5.08 21.33 -2.76
C THR A 14 -4.52 19.91 -2.82
N ASN A 15 -3.68 19.64 -3.83
CA ASN A 15 -3.16 18.33 -4.21
C ASN A 15 -4.19 17.33 -4.80
N GLY A 16 -5.49 17.48 -4.57
CA GLY A 16 -6.48 16.50 -5.04
C GLY A 16 -6.42 15.13 -4.33
N LEU A 17 -5.88 15.09 -3.10
CA LEU A 17 -5.62 13.84 -2.38
C LEU A 17 -6.88 13.19 -1.76
N GLY A 18 -7.94 13.95 -1.48
CA GLY A 18 -9.08 13.47 -0.68
C GLY A 18 -9.83 12.29 -1.30
N LEU A 19 -10.20 12.39 -2.58
CA LEU A 19 -10.89 11.31 -3.30
C LEU A 19 -10.00 10.06 -3.41
N ASN A 20 -8.74 10.23 -3.81
CA ASN A 20 -7.79 9.13 -3.99
C ASN A 20 -7.55 8.38 -2.67
N THR A 21 -7.37 9.12 -1.58
CA THR A 21 -7.17 8.54 -0.23
C THR A 21 -8.43 7.82 0.26
N SER A 22 -9.61 8.36 -0.02
CA SER A 22 -10.88 7.72 0.33
C SER A 22 -11.08 6.38 -0.38
N ILE A 23 -10.70 6.29 -1.66
CA ILE A 23 -10.73 5.02 -2.42
C ILE A 23 -9.72 4.03 -1.82
N ALA A 24 -8.51 4.49 -1.48
CA ALA A 24 -7.50 3.64 -0.85
C ALA A 24 -7.93 3.14 0.54
N ASP A 25 -8.62 3.96 1.33
CA ASP A 25 -9.21 3.53 2.61
C ASP A 25 -10.23 2.40 2.42
N ALA A 26 -11.10 2.53 1.41
CA ALA A 26 -12.08 1.50 1.09
C ALA A 26 -11.40 0.21 0.60
N PHE A 27 -10.37 0.34 -0.24
CA PHE A 27 -9.65 -0.81 -0.82
C PHE A 27 -8.88 -1.60 0.26
N ASP A 28 -8.22 -0.91 1.19
CA ASP A 28 -7.58 -1.51 2.36
C ASP A 28 -8.58 -2.26 3.25
N LEU A 29 -9.74 -1.65 3.52
CA LEU A 29 -10.69 -2.20 4.45
C LEU A 29 -11.52 -3.36 3.87
N ALA A 30 -11.85 -3.31 2.58
CA ALA A 30 -12.80 -4.24 1.95
C ALA A 30 -12.35 -5.70 2.04
N TRP A 31 -11.08 -6.01 1.75
CA TRP A 31 -10.59 -7.39 1.79
C TRP A 31 -10.50 -7.93 3.22
N LYS A 32 -10.13 -7.07 4.19
CA LYS A 32 -10.06 -7.41 5.62
C LYS A 32 -11.45 -7.77 6.14
N LEU A 33 -12.46 -6.95 5.83
CA LEU A 33 -13.86 -7.24 6.15
C LEU A 33 -14.33 -8.54 5.51
N ALA A 34 -14.03 -8.75 4.23
CA ALA A 34 -14.42 -9.97 3.53
C ALA A 34 -13.85 -11.22 4.20
N MET A 35 -12.56 -11.22 4.57
CA MET A 35 -11.93 -12.35 5.26
C MET A 35 -12.53 -12.61 6.64
N VAL A 36 -12.76 -11.56 7.44
CA VAL A 36 -13.37 -11.71 8.77
C VAL A 36 -14.80 -12.24 8.68
N LEU A 37 -15.61 -11.73 7.74
CA LEU A 37 -16.98 -12.19 7.53
C LEU A 37 -17.06 -13.64 7.03
N ARG A 38 -16.06 -14.09 6.29
CA ARG A 38 -15.93 -15.50 5.85
C ARG A 38 -15.32 -16.42 6.89
N GLY A 39 -14.95 -15.90 8.07
CA GLY A 39 -14.26 -16.68 9.11
C GLY A 39 -12.84 -17.10 8.74
N GLN A 40 -12.23 -16.44 7.76
CA GLN A 40 -10.88 -16.70 7.26
C GLN A 40 -9.80 -15.96 8.06
N ALA A 41 -10.18 -14.89 8.75
CA ALA A 41 -9.31 -14.12 9.62
C ALA A 41 -10.01 -13.74 10.93
N GLY A 42 -9.25 -13.56 12.00
CA GLY A 42 -9.77 -13.00 13.25
C GLY A 42 -10.08 -11.51 13.16
N LYS A 43 -10.92 -11.02 14.08
CA LYS A 43 -11.33 -9.59 14.14
C LYS A 43 -10.15 -8.63 14.28
N ALA A 44 -9.04 -9.07 14.87
CA ALA A 44 -7.81 -8.28 15.01
C ALA A 44 -7.23 -7.80 13.66
N LEU A 45 -7.54 -8.49 12.55
CA LEU A 45 -7.19 -8.00 11.22
C LEU A 45 -7.82 -6.63 10.93
N LEU A 46 -9.00 -6.34 11.46
CA LEU A 46 -9.67 -5.04 11.28
C LEU A 46 -8.97 -3.92 12.06
N ASP A 47 -8.27 -4.23 13.15
CA ASP A 47 -7.51 -3.23 13.91
C ASP A 47 -6.34 -2.67 13.09
N THR A 48 -5.85 -3.45 12.11
CA THR A 48 -4.78 -3.03 11.21
C THR A 48 -5.19 -1.91 10.26
N TYR A 49 -6.50 -1.73 9.99
CA TYR A 49 -7.00 -0.61 9.19
C TYR A 49 -6.52 0.72 9.78
N SER A 50 -6.70 0.91 11.08
CA SER A 50 -6.31 2.15 11.75
C SER A 50 -4.80 2.35 11.78
N SER A 51 -4.01 1.29 12.06
CA SER A 51 -2.55 1.41 12.12
C SER A 51 -1.94 1.74 10.76
N GLU A 52 -2.61 1.37 9.67
CA GLU A 52 -2.14 1.57 8.30
C GLU A 52 -2.65 2.88 7.70
N ARG A 53 -3.95 3.16 7.83
CA ARG A 53 -4.62 4.28 7.13
C ARG A 53 -4.63 5.59 7.90
N GLN A 54 -4.60 5.56 9.23
CA GLN A 54 -4.58 6.81 10.02
C GLN A 54 -3.32 7.65 9.76
N PRO A 55 -2.10 7.07 9.69
CA PRO A 55 -0.90 7.82 9.34
C PRO A 55 -0.96 8.45 7.94
N VAL A 56 -1.56 7.75 6.97
CA VAL A 56 -1.75 8.27 5.60
C VAL A 56 -2.74 9.43 5.61
N GLY A 57 -3.86 9.31 6.32
CA GLY A 57 -4.83 10.40 6.46
C GLY A 57 -4.20 11.65 7.08
N ARG A 58 -3.34 11.50 8.10
CA ARG A 58 -2.57 12.61 8.67
C ARG A 58 -1.63 13.24 7.65
N GLN A 59 -0.84 12.43 6.94
CA GLN A 59 0.11 12.90 5.92
C GLN A 59 -0.60 13.74 4.84
N VAL A 60 -1.76 13.27 4.38
CA VAL A 60 -2.57 13.94 3.35
C VAL A 60 -3.12 15.27 3.84
N VAL A 61 -3.64 15.33 5.07
CA VAL A 61 -4.12 16.59 5.67
C VAL A 61 -2.97 17.59 5.82
N ASP A 62 -1.85 17.17 6.39
CA ASP A 62 -0.69 18.01 6.64
C ASP A 62 -0.16 18.59 5.31
N ARG A 63 -0.02 17.74 4.28
CA ARG A 63 0.45 18.15 2.96
C ARG A 63 -0.51 19.12 2.27
N ALA A 64 -1.81 18.83 2.27
CA ALA A 64 -2.80 19.70 1.62
C ALA A 64 -2.86 21.09 2.27
N MET A 65 -2.80 21.15 3.61
CA MET A 65 -2.73 22.41 4.35
C MET A 65 -1.47 23.20 4.02
N GLN A 66 -0.32 22.53 3.93
CA GLN A 66 0.93 23.19 3.58
C GLN A 66 0.89 23.76 2.15
N SER A 67 0.42 23.00 1.17
CA SER A 67 0.28 23.46 -0.22
C SER A 67 -0.67 24.66 -0.36
N ALA A 68 -1.74 24.72 0.44
CA ALA A 68 -2.63 25.88 0.46
C ALA A 68 -1.93 27.16 0.92
N GLY A 69 -1.02 27.06 1.89
CA GLY A 69 -0.17 28.18 2.32
C GLY A 69 0.88 28.59 1.28
N GLU A 70 1.48 27.63 0.60
CA GLU A 70 2.53 27.86 -0.42
C GLU A 70 2.01 28.67 -1.63
N MET A 71 0.70 28.61 -1.93
CA MET A 71 0.07 29.45 -2.96
C MET A 71 0.17 30.95 -2.66
N THR A 72 0.22 31.34 -1.38
CA THR A 72 0.40 32.74 -0.97
C THR A 72 1.79 33.25 -1.36
N ALA A 73 2.83 32.43 -1.18
CA ALA A 73 4.21 32.80 -1.53
C ALA A 73 4.36 33.12 -3.03
N VAL A 74 3.63 32.41 -3.90
CA VAL A 74 3.63 32.70 -5.35
C VAL A 74 3.04 34.08 -5.63
N LYS A 75 1.90 34.42 -4.98
CA LYS A 75 1.26 35.74 -5.15
C LYS A 75 2.17 36.87 -4.66
N GLU A 76 2.79 36.69 -3.49
CA GLU A 76 3.73 37.65 -2.92
C GLU A 76 4.97 37.83 -3.79
N ALA A 77 5.53 36.74 -4.34
CA ALA A 77 6.68 36.82 -5.24
C ALA A 77 6.36 37.55 -6.57
N LEU A 78 5.12 37.43 -7.06
CA LEU A 78 4.61 38.23 -8.17
C LEU A 78 4.38 39.70 -7.79
N GLY A 79 4.39 40.02 -6.49
CA GLY A 79 4.18 41.36 -5.93
C GLY A 79 2.71 41.73 -5.79
N PHE A 80 1.82 40.75 -5.73
CA PHE A 80 0.40 41.01 -5.50
C PHE A 80 0.11 41.16 -4.02
N VAL A 81 -0.71 42.16 -3.69
CA VAL A 81 -1.20 42.41 -2.34
C VAL A 81 -2.74 42.37 -2.32
N PRO A 82 -3.37 42.06 -1.16
CA PRO A 82 -4.82 42.13 -1.02
C PRO A 82 -5.36 43.53 -1.39
N ASP A 83 -6.53 43.55 -2.01
CA ASP A 83 -7.30 44.76 -2.34
C ASP A 83 -6.58 45.79 -3.25
N GLN A 84 -5.53 45.38 -3.98
CA GLN A 84 -4.85 46.23 -4.95
C GLN A 84 -5.73 46.56 -6.17
N SER A 85 -5.46 47.69 -6.82
CA SER A 85 -6.08 48.00 -8.10
C SER A 85 -5.52 47.12 -9.22
N GLU A 86 -6.29 46.97 -10.31
CA GLU A 86 -5.80 46.26 -11.49
C GLU A 86 -4.52 46.91 -12.05
N ALA A 87 -4.45 48.24 -12.05
CA ALA A 87 -3.29 49.00 -12.50
C ALA A 87 -2.05 48.69 -11.66
N ASP A 88 -2.18 48.62 -10.33
CA ASP A 88 -1.08 48.26 -9.43
C ASP A 88 -0.62 46.81 -9.64
N GLY A 89 -1.56 45.91 -9.93
CA GLY A 89 -1.24 44.52 -10.27
C GLY A 89 -0.41 44.40 -11.56
N TRP A 90 -0.79 45.12 -12.62
CA TRP A 90 0.01 45.17 -13.84
C TRP A 90 1.38 45.81 -13.60
N ALA A 91 1.45 46.91 -12.86
CA ALA A 91 2.72 47.56 -12.50
C ALA A 91 3.63 46.63 -11.67
N ALA A 92 3.06 45.81 -10.79
CA ALA A 92 3.81 44.77 -10.08
C ALA A 92 4.45 43.79 -11.08
N LEU A 93 3.68 43.26 -12.04
CA LEU A 93 4.21 42.36 -13.06
C LEU A 93 5.28 43.03 -13.95
N ASP A 94 5.12 44.30 -14.27
CA ASP A 94 6.10 45.05 -15.07
C ASP A 94 7.48 45.09 -14.41
N GLY A 95 7.54 45.11 -13.08
CA GLY A 95 8.79 45.04 -12.32
C GLY A 95 9.59 43.74 -12.52
N LEU A 96 9.01 42.68 -13.11
CA LEU A 96 9.76 41.49 -13.52
C LEU A 96 10.63 41.73 -14.76
N TYR A 97 10.35 42.77 -15.55
CA TYR A 97 11.14 43.14 -16.73
C TYR A 97 12.23 44.17 -16.43
N GLU A 98 12.33 44.65 -15.18
CA GLU A 98 13.36 45.59 -14.78
C GLU A 98 14.78 44.98 -15.02
N PRO A 99 15.69 45.71 -15.69
CA PRO A 99 17.05 45.25 -15.89
C PRO A 99 17.88 45.37 -14.61
N GLY A 100 18.90 44.52 -14.49
CA GLY A 100 19.86 44.56 -13.39
C GLY A 100 19.38 43.86 -12.11
N ALA A 101 20.12 44.11 -11.03
CA ALA A 101 20.08 43.27 -9.84
C ALA A 101 18.71 43.23 -9.13
N ALA A 102 17.90 44.28 -9.22
CA ALA A 102 16.56 44.30 -8.62
C ALA A 102 15.60 43.35 -9.34
N GLY A 103 15.49 43.45 -10.67
CA GLY A 103 14.70 42.52 -11.48
C GLY A 103 15.24 41.09 -11.43
N ASP A 104 16.56 40.90 -11.39
CA ASP A 104 17.17 39.56 -11.24
C ASP A 104 16.72 38.88 -9.93
N ARG A 105 16.75 39.61 -8.82
CA ARG A 105 16.24 39.11 -7.52
C ARG A 105 14.76 38.77 -7.59
N ARG A 106 13.94 39.60 -8.22
CA ARG A 106 12.50 39.36 -8.34
C ARG A 106 12.19 38.11 -9.16
N ARG A 107 12.86 37.94 -10.31
CA ARG A 107 12.73 36.72 -11.13
C ARG A 107 13.22 35.48 -10.40
N ALA A 108 14.28 35.59 -9.59
CA ALA A 108 14.74 34.49 -8.74
C ALA A 108 13.69 34.10 -7.69
N ALA A 109 13.14 35.07 -6.97
CA ALA A 109 12.09 34.85 -5.96
C ALA A 109 10.84 34.18 -6.57
N VAL A 110 10.41 34.60 -7.76
CA VAL A 110 9.30 33.94 -8.48
C VAL A 110 9.64 32.48 -8.81
N ARG A 111 10.85 32.20 -9.30
CA ARG A 111 11.26 30.81 -9.58
C ARG A 111 11.28 29.94 -8.32
N GLU A 112 11.77 30.48 -7.21
CA GLU A 112 11.79 29.77 -5.92
C GLU A 112 10.36 29.51 -5.41
N ALA A 113 9.48 30.51 -5.47
CA ALA A 113 8.07 30.33 -5.09
C ALA A 113 7.35 29.33 -5.99
N LEU A 114 7.56 29.39 -7.31
CA LEU A 114 6.99 28.42 -8.25
C LEU A 114 7.53 27.00 -8.03
N ALA A 115 8.76 26.85 -7.54
CA ALA A 115 9.30 25.53 -7.23
C ALA A 115 8.50 24.82 -6.13
N LEU A 116 7.89 25.56 -5.19
CA LEU A 116 7.00 25.00 -4.17
C LEU A 116 5.76 24.33 -4.76
N MET A 117 5.29 24.80 -5.93
CA MET A 117 4.12 24.22 -6.60
C MET A 117 4.34 22.76 -7.03
N ASN A 118 5.60 22.29 -7.11
CA ASN A 118 5.87 20.88 -7.31
C ASN A 118 5.29 20.00 -6.19
N TYR A 119 5.25 20.48 -4.94
CA TYR A 119 4.66 19.73 -3.82
C TYR A 119 3.13 19.69 -3.85
N GLN A 120 2.50 20.42 -4.78
CA GLN A 120 1.08 20.33 -5.06
C GLN A 120 0.79 19.49 -6.31
N PHE A 121 1.54 19.70 -7.40
CA PHE A 121 1.21 19.15 -8.72
C PHE A 121 2.06 17.94 -9.14
N ASN A 122 3.21 17.73 -8.50
CA ASN A 122 4.18 16.68 -8.83
C ASN A 122 4.61 15.89 -7.59
N ALA A 123 3.77 15.83 -6.56
CA ALA A 123 4.06 15.17 -5.28
C ALA A 123 3.92 13.64 -5.36
N HIS A 124 4.62 13.03 -6.31
CA HIS A 124 4.44 11.61 -6.66
C HIS A 124 4.81 10.66 -5.51
N GLY A 125 5.73 11.07 -4.64
CA GLY A 125 6.08 10.33 -3.43
C GLY A 125 4.97 10.36 -2.37
N VAL A 126 4.18 11.43 -2.30
CA VAL A 126 2.95 11.46 -1.47
C VAL A 126 1.88 10.55 -2.09
N ASP A 127 1.70 10.61 -3.41
CA ASP A 127 0.64 9.87 -4.10
C ASP A 127 0.83 8.35 -4.06
N LEU A 128 2.08 7.89 -4.24
CA LEU A 128 2.40 6.45 -4.41
C LEU A 128 3.36 5.88 -3.36
N GLY A 129 4.14 6.74 -2.70
CA GLY A 129 5.29 6.33 -1.89
C GLY A 129 5.02 6.06 -0.42
N TYR A 130 3.77 6.19 0.04
CA TYR A 130 3.45 5.87 1.43
C TYR A 130 3.64 4.37 1.72
N ARG A 131 4.14 4.06 2.92
CA ARG A 131 4.44 2.69 3.36
C ARG A 131 3.80 2.43 4.71
N TYR A 132 3.22 1.24 4.86
CA TYR A 132 2.71 0.78 6.15
C TYR A 132 3.87 0.32 7.03
N ARG A 133 3.98 0.90 8.23
CA ARG A 133 5.04 0.54 9.20
C ARG A 133 4.54 -0.37 10.33
N ALA A 134 3.23 -0.56 10.40
CA ALA A 134 2.54 -1.44 11.33
C ALA A 134 1.21 -1.87 10.71
N GLY A 135 0.69 -3.02 11.12
CA GLY A 135 -0.60 -3.55 10.66
C GLY A 135 -0.48 -5.00 10.20
N ALA A 136 -1.17 -5.33 9.11
CA ALA A 136 -1.14 -6.63 8.45
C ALA A 136 0.13 -6.76 7.59
N ILE A 137 1.29 -6.69 8.26
CA ILE A 137 2.62 -6.88 7.70
C ILE A 137 3.48 -7.70 8.68
N VAL A 138 4.46 -8.42 8.15
CA VAL A 138 5.46 -9.18 8.91
C VAL A 138 6.84 -8.65 8.49
N PRO A 139 7.53 -7.91 9.37
CA PRO A 139 8.85 -7.37 9.07
C PRO A 139 9.85 -8.50 8.75
N ASP A 140 10.73 -8.25 7.79
CA ASP A 140 11.79 -9.17 7.37
C ASP A 140 13.12 -8.94 8.12
N GLY A 141 13.14 -8.00 9.07
CA GLY A 141 14.32 -7.62 9.84
C GLY A 141 15.25 -6.62 9.15
N THR A 142 14.95 -6.20 7.92
CA THR A 142 15.74 -5.19 7.21
C THR A 142 15.29 -3.77 7.58
N PRO A 143 16.22 -2.78 7.62
CA PRO A 143 15.83 -1.39 7.81
C PRO A 143 15.00 -0.89 6.63
N GLU A 144 14.08 0.04 6.90
CA GLU A 144 13.32 0.71 5.85
C GLU A 144 14.30 1.44 4.90
N PRO A 145 14.18 1.27 3.56
CA PRO A 145 15.02 1.96 2.61
C PRO A 145 14.89 3.48 2.73
N VAL A 146 16.02 4.16 2.93
CA VAL A 146 16.10 5.62 3.01
C VAL A 146 15.98 6.19 1.59
N PRO A 147 15.01 7.09 1.34
CA PRO A 147 14.85 7.73 0.05
C PRO A 147 16.11 8.51 -0.38
N VAL A 148 16.49 8.38 -1.65
CA VAL A 148 17.66 9.09 -2.20
C VAL A 148 17.31 10.51 -2.63
N ARG A 149 16.06 10.73 -3.03
CA ARG A 149 15.50 12.04 -3.39
C ARG A 149 14.43 12.47 -2.40
N ASP A 150 13.88 13.67 -2.61
CA ASP A 150 12.77 14.17 -1.81
C ASP A 150 11.59 13.17 -1.83
N PRO A 151 11.20 12.59 -0.68
CA PRO A 151 10.20 11.53 -0.62
C PRO A 151 8.76 12.02 -0.80
N GLN A 152 8.53 13.33 -0.84
CA GLN A 152 7.22 13.88 -1.19
C GLN A 152 7.11 14.04 -2.72
N LEU A 153 8.17 14.46 -3.39
CA LEU A 153 8.15 14.68 -4.84
C LEU A 153 8.40 13.40 -5.64
N TYR A 154 9.25 12.50 -5.16
CA TYR A 154 9.71 11.37 -5.94
C TYR A 154 9.26 10.05 -5.32
N TYR A 155 8.52 9.27 -6.11
CA TYR A 155 8.25 7.87 -5.81
C TYR A 155 9.52 7.04 -6.02
N GLU A 156 9.88 6.24 -5.02
CA GLU A 156 10.97 5.26 -5.07
C GLU A 156 10.38 3.88 -4.73
N PRO A 157 10.23 2.98 -5.73
CA PRO A 157 9.65 1.67 -5.51
C PRO A 157 10.54 0.84 -4.59
N THR A 158 9.92 0.00 -3.78
CA THR A 158 10.63 -0.99 -2.97
C THR A 158 9.78 -2.22 -2.71
N THR A 159 10.41 -3.36 -2.45
CA THR A 159 9.73 -4.55 -1.94
C THR A 159 9.68 -4.66 -0.43
N TRP A 160 10.13 -3.64 0.31
CA TRP A 160 10.11 -3.65 1.77
C TRP A 160 8.69 -3.89 2.33
N PRO A 161 8.49 -4.79 3.32
CA PRO A 161 7.16 -5.12 3.85
C PRO A 161 6.38 -3.89 4.31
N GLY A 162 5.22 -3.65 3.69
CA GLY A 162 4.36 -2.49 3.90
C GLY A 162 4.36 -1.49 2.75
N ALA A 163 5.31 -1.55 1.83
CA ALA A 163 5.27 -0.82 0.57
C ALA A 163 4.26 -1.43 -0.41
N HIS A 164 3.79 -0.62 -1.36
CA HIS A 164 3.02 -1.11 -2.49
C HIS A 164 3.92 -1.90 -3.46
N LEU A 165 3.41 -2.98 -4.03
CA LEU A 165 4.13 -3.79 -5.01
C LEU A 165 4.68 -2.91 -6.15
N PRO A 166 5.99 -2.95 -6.46
CA PRO A 166 6.54 -2.23 -7.60
C PRO A 166 5.90 -2.67 -8.91
N HIS A 167 5.52 -1.69 -9.74
CA HIS A 167 5.12 -1.96 -11.11
C HIS A 167 6.36 -2.25 -11.97
N CYS A 168 6.30 -3.35 -12.73
CA CYS A 168 7.10 -3.51 -13.93
C CYS A 168 6.35 -4.34 -14.96
N TRP A 169 6.89 -4.38 -16.17
CA TRP A 169 6.28 -5.12 -17.27
C TRP A 169 6.88 -6.51 -17.40
N LEU A 170 6.01 -7.49 -17.42
CA LEU A 170 6.31 -8.89 -17.71
C LEU A 170 5.67 -9.27 -19.05
N ASP A 171 6.18 -10.34 -19.64
CA ASP A 171 5.51 -11.05 -20.72
C ASP A 171 4.84 -12.31 -20.17
N GLY A 172 3.55 -12.48 -20.45
CA GLY A 172 2.82 -13.71 -20.20
C GLY A 172 2.24 -14.21 -21.52
N GLN A 173 2.92 -15.17 -22.14
CA GLN A 173 2.52 -15.79 -23.40
C GLN A 173 2.38 -14.79 -24.56
N GLY A 174 3.34 -13.88 -24.70
CA GLY A 174 3.37 -12.85 -25.74
C GLY A 174 2.49 -11.63 -25.43
N ARG A 175 1.90 -11.57 -24.23
CA ARG A 175 1.10 -10.44 -23.76
C ARG A 175 1.82 -9.70 -22.65
N ARG A 176 1.90 -8.38 -22.77
CA ARG A 176 2.41 -7.49 -21.74
C ARG A 176 1.47 -7.46 -20.53
N ILE A 177 1.98 -7.76 -19.34
CA ILE A 177 1.24 -7.82 -18.07
C ILE A 177 2.02 -7.06 -17.00
N SER A 178 1.33 -6.26 -16.16
CA SER A 178 1.95 -5.61 -15.01
C SER A 178 2.12 -6.61 -13.86
N THR A 179 3.17 -6.48 -13.05
CA THR A 179 3.25 -7.16 -11.73
C THR A 179 2.00 -6.94 -10.87
N LEU A 180 1.36 -5.77 -10.98
CA LEU A 180 0.12 -5.43 -10.26
C LEU A 180 -1.09 -6.24 -10.74
N ASP A 181 -1.08 -6.74 -11.98
CA ASP A 181 -2.17 -7.54 -12.55
C ASP A 181 -2.11 -9.00 -12.08
N LEU A 182 -1.00 -9.41 -11.46
CA LEU A 182 -0.85 -10.74 -10.85
C LEU A 182 -1.69 -10.87 -9.57
N VAL A 183 -1.97 -9.76 -8.90
CA VAL A 183 -2.73 -9.71 -7.66
C VAL A 183 -4.21 -9.54 -7.97
N THR A 184 -5.00 -10.59 -7.72
CA THR A 184 -6.43 -10.59 -8.06
C THR A 184 -7.30 -11.04 -6.88
N GLY A 185 -8.58 -10.65 -6.92
CA GLY A 185 -9.57 -11.13 -5.95
C GLY A 185 -9.32 -10.69 -4.51
N THR A 186 -9.50 -11.61 -3.57
CA THR A 186 -9.43 -11.37 -2.11
C THR A 186 -8.46 -12.34 -1.42
N HIS A 187 -7.49 -12.89 -2.16
CA HIS A 187 -6.49 -13.82 -1.66
C HIS A 187 -5.09 -13.22 -1.82
N PHE A 188 -4.09 -13.87 -1.22
CA PHE A 188 -2.71 -13.41 -1.30
C PHE A 188 -2.03 -13.94 -2.57
N SER A 189 -1.08 -13.18 -3.09
CA SER A 189 -0.22 -13.61 -4.21
C SER A 189 1.23 -13.71 -3.72
N LEU A 190 1.91 -14.79 -4.05
CA LEU A 190 3.34 -14.99 -3.79
C LEU A 190 4.09 -14.91 -5.12
N ILE A 191 4.94 -13.92 -5.28
CA ILE A 191 5.77 -13.74 -6.49
C ILE A 191 7.17 -14.25 -6.19
N THR A 192 7.66 -15.17 -7.01
CA THR A 192 8.98 -15.81 -6.91
C THR A 192 9.61 -15.92 -8.30
N GLY A 193 10.88 -16.34 -8.38
CA GLY A 193 11.53 -16.64 -9.65
C GLY A 193 12.31 -17.96 -9.68
N ILE A 194 13.29 -18.00 -10.57
CA ILE A 194 14.14 -19.17 -10.88
C ILE A 194 14.81 -19.70 -9.60
N GLY A 195 14.65 -21.00 -9.34
CA GLY A 195 15.15 -21.66 -8.13
C GLY A 195 14.22 -21.56 -6.92
N GLY A 196 13.05 -20.94 -7.09
CA GLY A 196 12.00 -20.80 -6.09
C GLY A 196 10.84 -21.79 -6.25
N GLU A 197 11.01 -22.88 -6.99
CA GLU A 197 9.93 -23.84 -7.32
C GLU A 197 9.28 -24.42 -6.05
N GLY A 198 10.07 -24.58 -4.98
CA GLY A 198 9.62 -25.06 -3.68
C GLY A 198 8.65 -24.12 -2.95
N TRP A 199 8.54 -22.84 -3.33
CA TRP A 199 7.53 -21.93 -2.78
C TRP A 199 6.10 -22.38 -3.09
N THR A 200 5.89 -23.08 -4.21
CA THR A 200 4.58 -23.66 -4.55
C THR A 200 4.09 -24.63 -3.47
N ALA A 201 4.99 -25.48 -2.95
CA ALA A 201 4.66 -26.41 -1.88
C ALA A 201 4.45 -25.66 -0.54
N ALA A 202 5.25 -24.64 -0.26
CA ALA A 202 5.09 -23.80 0.94
C ALA A 202 3.75 -23.04 0.94
N ALA A 203 3.35 -22.46 -0.18
CA ALA A 203 2.08 -21.75 -0.35
C ALA A 203 0.86 -22.69 -0.18
N ARG A 204 0.94 -23.91 -0.73
CA ARG A 204 -0.07 -24.96 -0.48
C ARG A 204 -0.17 -25.28 1.01
N ARG A 205 0.97 -25.43 1.69
CA ARG A 205 1.01 -25.70 3.13
C ARG A 205 0.41 -24.55 3.95
N ALA A 206 0.74 -23.30 3.61
CA ALA A 206 0.16 -22.13 4.24
C ALA A 206 -1.37 -22.07 4.03
N THR A 207 -1.84 -22.41 2.83
CA THR A 207 -3.28 -22.49 2.50
C THR A 207 -3.98 -23.57 3.33
N GLU A 208 -3.38 -24.76 3.50
CA GLU A 208 -3.93 -25.83 4.35
C GLU A 208 -4.03 -25.40 5.82
N LEU A 209 -3.06 -24.62 6.30
CA LEU A 209 -3.00 -24.18 7.70
C LEU A 209 -4.00 -23.06 8.01
N THR A 210 -4.26 -22.16 7.06
CA THR A 210 -5.07 -20.96 7.31
C THR A 210 -6.45 -20.99 6.65
N GLY A 211 -6.66 -21.85 5.65
CA GLY A 211 -7.85 -21.86 4.82
C GLY A 211 -7.94 -20.70 3.82
N VAL A 212 -6.87 -19.92 3.67
CA VAL A 212 -6.79 -18.78 2.73
C VAL A 212 -5.82 -19.11 1.59
N PRO A 213 -6.27 -19.07 0.32
CA PRO A 213 -5.42 -19.35 -0.83
C PRO A 213 -4.23 -18.38 -0.93
N VAL A 214 -3.10 -18.91 -1.41
CA VAL A 214 -1.92 -18.14 -1.82
C VAL A 214 -1.59 -18.52 -3.27
N ASP A 215 -1.82 -17.59 -4.19
CA ASP A 215 -1.56 -17.78 -5.62
C ASP A 215 -0.08 -17.56 -5.93
N VAL A 216 0.60 -18.56 -6.49
CA VAL A 216 2.05 -18.49 -6.72
C VAL A 216 2.36 -18.14 -8.17
N HIS A 217 3.11 -17.07 -8.38
CA HIS A 217 3.54 -16.59 -9.68
C HIS A 217 5.06 -16.74 -9.82
N HIS A 218 5.48 -17.51 -10.83
CA HIS A 218 6.88 -17.74 -11.14
C HIS A 218 7.32 -16.84 -12.30
N ILE A 219 8.31 -15.99 -12.05
CA ILE A 219 8.92 -15.11 -13.05
C ILE A 219 10.28 -15.68 -13.49
N GLY A 220 10.47 -15.82 -14.80
CA GLY A 220 11.67 -16.35 -15.43
C GLY A 220 11.65 -17.85 -15.72
N THR A 221 10.53 -18.55 -15.49
CA THR A 221 10.40 -19.97 -15.84
C THR A 221 10.01 -20.16 -17.30
N ARG A 222 10.43 -21.28 -17.90
CA ARG A 222 10.26 -21.57 -19.33
C ARG A 222 8.81 -21.40 -19.80
N ASP A 223 7.86 -21.91 -19.02
CA ASP A 223 6.43 -21.91 -19.34
C ASP A 223 5.62 -20.86 -18.56
N GLY A 224 6.32 -19.96 -17.83
CA GLY A 224 5.71 -18.98 -16.93
C GLY A 224 5.76 -17.54 -17.45
N LEU A 225 5.83 -16.60 -16.51
CA LEU A 225 5.98 -15.18 -16.80
C LEU A 225 7.44 -14.88 -17.11
N HIS A 226 7.72 -14.00 -18.08
CA HIS A 226 9.08 -13.63 -18.45
C HIS A 226 9.35 -12.18 -18.09
N ASP A 227 10.46 -11.95 -17.40
CA ASP A 227 11.02 -10.61 -17.17
C ASP A 227 11.91 -10.22 -18.34
N CYS A 228 11.28 -9.93 -19.49
CA CYS A 228 11.98 -9.70 -20.76
C CYS A 228 12.91 -8.48 -20.73
N TYR A 229 12.67 -7.54 -19.83
CA TYR A 229 13.39 -6.28 -19.71
C TYR A 229 14.39 -6.27 -18.55
N GLY A 230 14.27 -7.19 -17.59
CA GLY A 230 15.09 -7.23 -16.39
C GLY A 230 14.59 -6.31 -15.27
N ASP A 231 13.52 -5.54 -15.51
CA ASP A 231 12.96 -4.59 -14.56
C ASP A 231 12.58 -5.27 -13.23
N TRP A 232 12.01 -6.48 -13.27
CA TRP A 232 11.68 -7.19 -12.03
C TRP A 232 12.94 -7.60 -11.27
N ALA A 233 13.97 -8.08 -11.98
CA ALA A 233 15.24 -8.43 -11.36
C ALA A 233 15.91 -7.23 -10.67
N GLU A 234 15.77 -6.02 -11.22
CA GLU A 234 16.27 -4.79 -10.60
C GLU A 234 15.43 -4.35 -9.39
N LEU A 235 14.11 -4.47 -9.48
CA LEU A 235 13.18 -3.94 -8.46
C LEU A 235 12.92 -4.88 -7.28
N ARG A 236 13.17 -6.19 -7.40
CA ARG A 236 12.72 -7.17 -6.40
C ARG A 236 13.48 -7.14 -5.07
N GLU A 237 14.69 -6.56 -5.03
CA GLU A 237 15.56 -6.48 -3.84
C GLU A 237 15.82 -7.84 -3.16
N MET A 238 15.88 -8.90 -3.94
CA MET A 238 16.07 -10.27 -3.46
C MET A 238 16.76 -11.13 -4.53
N HIS A 239 17.22 -12.31 -4.13
CA HIS A 239 17.75 -13.30 -5.08
C HIS A 239 16.65 -13.85 -5.99
N SER A 240 17.04 -14.53 -7.07
CA SER A 240 16.07 -15.09 -8.03
C SER A 240 15.12 -16.12 -7.41
N SER A 241 15.58 -16.84 -6.39
CA SER A 241 14.75 -17.80 -5.64
C SER A 241 14.01 -17.19 -4.47
N GLY A 242 14.17 -15.89 -4.19
CA GLY A 242 13.43 -15.19 -3.14
C GLY A 242 11.93 -15.09 -3.46
N ALA A 243 11.15 -14.59 -2.51
CA ALA A 243 9.73 -14.37 -2.72
C ALA A 243 9.21 -13.11 -2.00
N VAL A 244 8.20 -12.46 -2.60
CA VAL A 244 7.33 -11.48 -1.91
C VAL A 244 5.91 -12.01 -1.81
N LEU A 245 5.33 -11.91 -0.61
CA LEU A 245 3.92 -12.14 -0.34
C LEU A 245 3.17 -10.81 -0.43
N VAL A 246 2.19 -10.74 -1.31
CA VAL A 246 1.43 -9.54 -1.64
C VAL A 246 -0.03 -9.72 -1.21
N ARG A 247 -0.56 -8.71 -0.52
CA ARG A 247 -1.95 -8.63 -0.04
C ARG A 247 -2.92 -8.38 -1.20
N PRO A 248 -4.24 -8.63 -0.99
CA PRO A 248 -5.27 -8.27 -1.97
C PRO A 248 -5.29 -6.79 -2.37
N ASP A 249 -4.82 -5.90 -1.49
CA ASP A 249 -4.72 -4.46 -1.75
C ASP A 249 -3.37 -4.03 -2.36
N ARG A 250 -2.56 -5.01 -2.81
CA ARG A 250 -1.27 -4.84 -3.49
C ARG A 250 -0.13 -4.31 -2.62
N HIS A 251 -0.31 -4.23 -1.31
CA HIS A 251 0.80 -4.01 -0.38
C HIS A 251 1.54 -5.30 -0.09
N ILE A 252 2.85 -5.21 0.06
CA ILE A 252 3.70 -6.36 0.39
C ILE A 252 3.52 -6.66 1.88
N ALA A 253 3.10 -7.86 2.22
CA ALA A 253 2.90 -8.30 3.59
C ALA A 253 4.19 -8.84 4.20
N TRP A 254 5.02 -9.50 3.40
CA TRP A 254 6.21 -10.24 3.85
C TRP A 254 7.12 -10.52 2.66
N ARG A 255 8.42 -10.71 2.90
CA ARG A 255 9.37 -11.17 1.88
C ARG A 255 10.43 -12.10 2.45
N ALA A 256 11.05 -12.89 1.57
CA ALA A 256 12.23 -13.69 1.85
C ALA A 256 13.30 -13.44 0.79
N GLU A 257 14.54 -13.26 1.24
CA GLU A 257 15.69 -12.96 0.39
C GLU A 257 16.02 -14.09 -0.61
N GLN A 258 15.86 -15.36 -0.21
CA GLN A 258 16.09 -16.54 -1.04
C GLN A 258 15.28 -17.75 -0.56
N TYR A 259 15.09 -18.74 -1.43
CA TYR A 259 14.44 -20.00 -1.03
C TYR A 259 15.31 -20.81 -0.07
N SER A 260 14.69 -21.29 1.01
CA SER A 260 15.23 -22.30 1.91
C SER A 260 14.08 -23.00 2.65
N SER A 261 14.33 -24.13 3.30
CA SER A 261 13.32 -24.80 4.14
C SER A 261 12.86 -23.91 5.31
N GLY A 262 13.76 -23.12 5.89
CA GLY A 262 13.43 -22.14 6.94
C GLY A 262 12.55 -21.01 6.40
N ALA A 263 12.88 -20.46 5.24
CA ALA A 263 12.07 -19.40 4.62
C ALA A 263 10.67 -19.90 4.21
N ALA A 264 10.56 -21.15 3.75
CA ALA A 264 9.29 -21.81 3.48
C ALA A 264 8.41 -21.96 4.74
N ALA A 265 9.01 -22.28 5.89
CA ALA A 265 8.32 -22.25 7.17
C ALA A 265 7.89 -20.83 7.56
N GLY A 266 8.75 -19.84 7.32
CA GLY A 266 8.46 -18.41 7.54
C GLY A 266 7.23 -17.91 6.77
N LEU A 267 6.97 -18.39 5.55
CA LEU A 267 5.72 -18.06 4.83
C LEU A 267 4.48 -18.56 5.57
N CYS A 268 4.52 -19.77 6.13
CA CYS A 268 3.40 -20.34 6.89
C CYS A 268 3.15 -19.54 8.16
N GLU A 269 4.21 -19.20 8.89
CA GLU A 269 4.16 -18.37 10.10
C GLU A 269 3.61 -16.97 9.79
N ALA A 270 4.10 -16.35 8.71
CA ALA A 270 3.64 -15.04 8.26
C ALA A 270 2.13 -15.07 7.95
N MET A 271 1.65 -16.06 7.19
CA MET A 271 0.23 -16.21 6.90
C MET A 271 -0.62 -16.41 8.16
N GLN A 272 -0.14 -17.19 9.14
CA GLN A 272 -0.82 -17.36 10.42
C GLN A 272 -0.88 -16.06 11.24
N GLN A 273 0.22 -15.30 11.26
CA GLN A 273 0.31 -14.01 11.95
C GLN A 273 -0.57 -12.95 11.31
N LEU A 274 -0.64 -12.90 9.97
CA LEU A 274 -1.47 -11.95 9.24
C LEU A 274 -2.97 -12.21 9.47
N LEU A 275 -3.35 -13.49 9.65
CA LEU A 275 -4.75 -13.90 9.69
C LEU A 275 -5.27 -14.19 11.10
N VAL A 276 -4.42 -14.18 12.14
CA VAL A 276 -4.66 -14.69 13.52
C VAL A 276 -6.14 -14.97 13.79
N ASN A 277 -6.51 -16.23 13.53
CA ASN A 277 -7.85 -16.76 13.74
C ASN A 277 -8.10 -16.92 15.24
N VAL A 278 -9.25 -16.43 15.73
CA VAL A 278 -9.70 -16.65 17.13
C VAL A 278 -10.27 -18.07 17.34
N HIS A 279 -10.14 -19.00 16.39
CA HIS A 279 -10.73 -20.34 16.50
C HIS A 279 -9.72 -21.47 16.32
N THR A 280 -8.82 -21.61 17.29
CA THR A 280 -8.30 -22.93 17.69
C THR A 280 -9.05 -23.41 18.94
N SER A 281 -10.33 -23.79 18.78
CA SER A 281 -11.19 -24.50 19.75
C SER A 281 -12.53 -24.75 19.05
N ARG A 282 -13.12 -25.93 18.87
CA ARG A 282 -12.98 -27.27 19.47
C ARG A 282 -13.43 -28.28 18.40
N LYS A 283 -12.60 -29.30 18.14
CA LYS A 283 -13.13 -30.63 17.80
C LYS A 283 -13.87 -31.13 19.05
N TYR A 284 -15.18 -30.94 19.12
CA TYR A 284 -16.04 -31.85 19.85
C TYR A 284 -17.22 -32.18 18.95
N ARG A 285 -17.19 -33.42 18.48
CA ARG A 285 -18.34 -34.14 17.92
C ARG A 285 -19.51 -33.96 18.88
N TYR A 286 -20.64 -33.52 18.36
CA TYR A 286 -21.90 -34.08 18.80
C TYR A 286 -22.47 -34.80 17.57
N SER A 287 -22.17 -36.09 17.49
CA SER A 287 -22.88 -37.04 16.66
C SER A 287 -23.57 -38.01 17.61
N ASP A 288 -24.88 -38.11 17.42
CA ASP A 288 -25.76 -39.25 17.72
C ASP A 288 -26.31 -39.39 19.16
N GLY A 289 -27.51 -38.81 19.31
CA GLY A 289 -28.75 -39.55 19.54
C GLY A 289 -28.74 -40.71 20.56
N VAL A 290 -29.43 -40.48 21.68
CA VAL A 290 -30.21 -41.52 22.39
C VAL A 290 -31.45 -40.87 23.02
N THR A 291 -32.61 -41.04 22.39
CA THR A 291 -33.85 -41.40 23.11
C THR A 291 -33.95 -42.92 23.01
N PRO A 292 -34.21 -43.67 24.09
CA PRO A 292 -35.58 -43.72 24.66
C PRO A 292 -35.66 -43.97 26.18
N GLY A 293 -36.82 -43.73 26.78
CA GLY A 293 -37.10 -44.15 28.15
C GLY A 293 -38.53 -43.89 28.58
N ARG A 294 -39.44 -44.82 28.25
CA ARG A 294 -40.79 -44.91 28.83
C ARG A 294 -40.68 -45.13 30.35
N GLY A 295 -41.30 -44.25 31.13
CA GLY A 295 -41.66 -44.49 32.53
C GLY A 295 -43.17 -44.60 32.65
N GLN A 296 -43.64 -45.71 33.23
CA GLN A 296 -45.04 -46.10 33.44
C GLN A 296 -45.66 -45.41 34.70
N PRO A 297 -46.96 -45.63 35.02
CA PRO A 297 -47.82 -44.70 35.78
C PRO A 297 -47.85 -44.98 37.30
N SER A 298 -48.32 -43.99 38.08
CA SER A 298 -48.99 -44.20 39.38
C SER A 298 -49.64 -42.91 39.91
N ASP A 299 -50.94 -43.00 40.17
CA ASP A 299 -51.76 -42.41 41.25
C ASP A 299 -51.61 -40.95 41.70
N GLY A 300 -52.74 -40.23 41.63
CA GLY A 300 -52.99 -38.90 42.19
C GLY A 300 -54.16 -38.20 41.53
#